data_AF-A0A497JT30-F1
#
_entry.id   AF-A0A497JT30-F1
#
_cell.length_a   1.000
_cell.length_b   1.000
_cell.length_c   1.000
_cell.angle_alpha   90.00
_cell.angle_beta   90.00
_cell.angle_gamma   90.00
#
_symmetry.space_group_name_H-M   'P 1'
#
loop_
_entity.id
_entity.type
_entity.pdbx_description
1 polymer ?
#
loop_
_entity_poly.entity_id
_entity_poly.type
_entity_poly.pdbx_seq_one_letter_code
_entity_poly.pdbx_strand_id
1 'polypeptide(L)'
;YDNEQLAKFANSLLDKHFIWSLGKILRENALIVVSRCIPRKEFRNFVDFLSDLARKQIVKDYTYWLFDYADVSQQPIPYNLFRKNRWIYEHEKHMAKLEEMVRQFQKNS
;
A
#
# COMPACT_ATOMS: atom_id res chain seq x y z
N TYR A 1 -5.65 19.27 12.01
CA TYR A 1 -4.35 19.16 11.35
C TYR A 1 -4.41 19.87 10.03
N ASP A 2 -3.43 20.73 9.78
CA ASP A 2 -3.28 21.51 8.55
C ASP A 2 -2.61 20.66 7.44
N ASN A 3 -2.96 20.91 6.18
CA ASN A 3 -2.33 20.25 5.03
C ASN A 3 -0.85 20.61 4.90
N GLU A 4 -0.45 21.81 5.34
CA GLU A 4 0.95 22.25 5.28
C GLU A 4 1.86 21.39 6.18
N GLN A 5 1.40 21.06 7.39
CA GLN A 5 2.14 20.20 8.31
C GLN A 5 2.30 18.78 7.77
N LEU A 6 1.25 18.25 7.15
CA LEU A 6 1.32 16.93 6.52
C LEU A 6 2.31 16.94 5.34
N ALA A 7 2.33 18.01 4.53
CA ALA A 7 3.28 18.15 3.44
C ALA A 7 4.73 18.23 3.94
N LYS A 8 4.99 18.96 5.03
CA LYS A 8 6.32 19.01 5.66
C LYS A 8 6.76 17.64 6.17
N PHE A 9 5.86 16.89 6.79
CA PHE A 9 6.14 15.52 7.24
C PHE A 9 6.37 14.56 6.07
N ALA A 10 5.56 14.63 5.00
CA ALA A 10 5.81 13.84 3.79
C ALA A 10 7.20 14.13 3.20
N ASN A 11 7.56 15.41 3.10
CA ASN A 11 8.85 15.83 2.57
C ASN A 11 10.03 15.36 3.43
N SER A 12 9.88 15.27 4.75
CA SER A 12 10.95 14.76 5.63
C SER A 12 11.18 13.24 5.52
N LEU A 13 10.28 12.52 4.85
CA LEU A 13 10.39 11.09 4.57
C LEU A 13 10.99 10.78 3.19
N LEU A 14 10.92 11.71 2.23
CA LEU A 14 11.33 11.47 0.83
C LEU A 14 12.83 11.15 0.66
N ASP A 15 13.68 11.63 1.56
CA ASP A 15 15.13 11.42 1.58
C ASP A 15 15.54 10.19 2.40
N LYS A 16 14.59 9.46 3.01
CA LYS A 16 14.89 8.34 3.89
C LYS A 16 14.94 7.02 3.11
N HIS A 17 16.11 6.38 3.15
CA HIS A 17 16.41 5.14 2.41
C HIS A 17 15.46 3.95 2.70
N PHE A 18 14.77 3.95 3.84
CA PHE A 18 13.82 2.89 4.19
C PHE A 18 12.41 3.12 3.67
N ILE A 19 12.14 4.30 3.09
CA ILE A 19 10.85 4.65 2.51
C ILE A 19 10.85 4.18 1.06
N TRP A 20 9.96 3.23 0.76
CA TRP A 20 9.78 2.69 -0.58
C TRP A 20 8.77 3.50 -1.39
N SER A 21 7.64 3.86 -0.77
CA SER A 21 6.66 4.73 -1.40
C SER A 21 5.82 5.51 -0.39
N LEU A 22 5.27 6.62 -0.85
CA LEU A 22 4.40 7.53 -0.11
C LEU A 22 3.12 7.75 -0.92
N GLY A 23 1.97 7.69 -0.26
CA GLY A 23 0.67 7.92 -0.86
C GLY A 23 -0.17 8.86 -0.02
N LYS A 24 -0.88 9.79 -0.67
CA LYS A 24 -1.86 10.64 0.00
C LYS A 24 -3.20 9.94 0.05
N ILE A 25 -3.83 9.85 1.23
CA ILE A 25 -5.21 9.38 1.33
C ILE A 25 -6.12 10.51 0.86
N LEU A 26 -6.92 10.25 -0.18
CA LEU A 26 -7.83 11.24 -0.74
C LEU A 26 -8.91 11.58 0.29
N ARG A 27 -9.28 12.86 0.39
CA ARG A 27 -10.31 13.39 1.30
C ARG A 27 -9.98 13.27 2.80
N GLU A 28 -8.82 12.75 3.17
CA GLU A 28 -8.37 12.64 4.54
C GLU A 28 -7.06 13.40 4.73
N ASN A 29 -6.79 13.97 5.91
CA ASN A 29 -5.48 14.56 6.20
C ASN A 29 -4.48 13.50 6.70
N ALA A 30 -4.32 12.42 5.94
CA ALA A 30 -3.47 11.28 6.27
C ALA A 30 -2.54 10.87 5.10
N LEU A 31 -1.52 10.08 5.41
CA LEU A 31 -0.54 9.50 4.47
C LEU A 31 -0.46 7.99 4.66
N ILE A 32 -0.26 7.28 3.56
CA ILE A 32 0.20 5.90 3.53
C ILE A 32 1.70 5.92 3.29
N VAL A 33 2.45 5.27 4.17
CA VAL A 33 3.89 5.12 4.06
C VAL A 33 4.20 3.64 3.88
N VAL A 34 4.81 3.29 2.75
CA VAL A 34 5.31 1.93 2.51
C VAL A 34 6.80 1.95 2.76
N SER A 35 7.25 1.16 3.72
CA SER A 35 8.68 1.01 4.03
C SER A 35 9.18 -0.36 3.62
N ARG A 36 10.41 -0.44 3.11
CA ARG A 36 11.05 -1.71 2.73
C ARG A 36 12.39 -1.82 3.46
N CYS A 37 12.81 -3.05 3.74
CA CYS A 37 14.15 -3.36 4.26
C CYS A 37 14.47 -2.71 5.61
N ILE A 38 13.50 -2.55 6.51
CA ILE A 38 13.77 -2.12 7.89
C ILE A 38 14.06 -3.35 8.77
N PRO A 39 15.25 -3.47 9.39
CA PRO A 39 15.51 -4.51 10.37
C PRO A 39 14.50 -4.41 11.53
N ARG A 40 14.08 -5.56 12.10
CA ARG A 40 13.07 -5.59 13.18
C ARG A 40 13.36 -4.66 14.36
N LYS A 41 14.64 -4.44 14.68
CA LYS A 41 15.06 -3.52 15.74
C LYS A 41 14.79 -2.06 15.35
N GLU A 42 15.22 -1.65 14.17
CA GLU A 42 14.99 -0.29 13.66
C GLU A 42 13.53 -0.01 13.40
N PHE A 43 12.74 -1.02 13.04
CA PHE A 43 11.29 -0.87 12.92
C PHE A 43 10.65 -0.51 14.26
N ARG A 44 11.06 -1.17 15.35
CA ARG A 44 10.58 -0.82 16.69
C ARG A 44 11.00 0.60 17.08
N ASN A 45 12.24 0.98 16.82
CA ASN A 45 12.70 2.36 17.05
C ASN A 45 11.85 3.38 16.27
N PHE A 46 11.47 3.06 15.03
CA PHE A 46 10.61 3.91 14.22
C PHE A 46 9.19 4.01 14.79
N VAL A 47 8.59 2.91 15.25
CA VAL A 47 7.28 2.91 15.93
C VAL A 47 7.33 3.71 17.24
N ASP A 48 8.41 3.59 18.01
CA ASP A 48 8.62 4.38 19.23
C ASP A 48 8.72 5.88 18.92
N PHE A 49 9.45 6.23 17.86
CA PHE A 49 9.53 7.61 17.36
C PHE A 49 8.16 8.14 16.91
N LEU A 50 7.35 7.36 16.19
CA LEU A 50 5.99 7.75 15.83
C LEU A 50 5.10 7.94 17.07
N SER A 51 5.29 7.12 18.09
CA SER A 51 4.60 7.26 19.38
C SER A 51 5.01 8.54 20.11
N ASP A 52 6.29 8.92 20.07
CA ASP A 52 6.78 10.20 20.59
C ASP A 52 6.12 11.37 19.85
N LEU A 53 6.04 11.31 18.51
CA LEU A 53 5.38 12.34 17.71
C LEU A 53 3.90 12.46 18.04
N ALA A 54 3.22 11.33 18.28
CA ALA A 54 1.81 11.32 18.69
C ALA A 54 1.62 11.94 20.07
N ARG A 55 2.47 11.57 21.05
CA ARG A 55 2.46 12.17 22.40
C ARG A 55 2.73 13.67 22.39
N LYS A 56 3.58 14.14 21.48
CA LYS A 56 3.86 15.57 21.27
C LYS A 56 2.77 16.30 20.46
N GLN A 57 1.71 15.60 20.05
CA GLN A 57 0.65 16.15 19.18
C GLN A 57 1.20 16.72 17.87
N ILE A 58 2.28 16.13 17.35
CA ILE A 58 2.82 16.43 16.00
C ILE A 58 2.14 15.53 14.96
N VAL A 59 1.79 14.31 15.35
CA VAL A 59 0.96 13.38 14.56
C VAL A 59 -0.29 13.09 15.37
N LYS A 60 -1.47 13.03 14.75
CA LYS A 60 -2.72 12.75 15.47
C LYS A 60 -2.77 11.32 16.00
N ASP A 61 -2.52 10.38 15.10
CA ASP A 61 -2.59 8.94 15.30
C ASP A 61 -1.80 8.25 14.17
N TYR A 62 -1.52 6.97 14.35
CA TYR A 62 -0.95 6.12 13.29
C TYR A 62 -1.36 4.67 13.49
N THR A 63 -1.29 3.89 12.42
CA THR A 63 -1.47 2.43 12.43
C THR A 63 -0.45 1.83 11.48
N TYR A 64 0.06 0.65 11.80
CA TYR A 64 1.04 -0.05 10.97
C TYR A 64 0.64 -1.51 10.76
N TRP A 65 1.09 -2.05 9.63
CA TRP A 65 0.88 -3.44 9.23
C TRP A 65 2.20 -3.98 8.72
N LEU A 66 2.55 -5.20 9.09
CA LEU A 66 3.70 -5.90 8.54
C LEU A 66 3.22 -6.75 7.36
N PHE A 67 3.69 -6.43 6.16
CA PHE A 67 3.41 -7.19 4.96
C PHE A 67 4.58 -8.11 4.63
N ASP A 68 4.27 -9.40 4.46
CA ASP A 68 5.22 -10.33 3.85
C ASP A 68 5.17 -10.16 2.33
N TYR A 69 6.29 -9.74 1.75
CA TYR A 69 6.41 -9.50 0.31
C TYR A 69 6.71 -10.76 -0.50
N ALA A 70 6.92 -11.91 0.13
CA ALA A 70 7.31 -13.15 -0.55
C ALA A 70 6.30 -13.60 -1.62
N ASP A 71 5.00 -13.34 -1.42
CA ASP A 71 3.92 -13.85 -2.30
C ASP A 71 3.16 -12.75 -3.06
N VAL A 72 3.65 -11.51 -3.07
CA VAL A 72 2.91 -10.40 -3.69
C VAL A 72 3.18 -10.34 -5.19
N SER A 73 2.27 -10.90 -6.00
CA SER A 73 2.20 -10.63 -7.43
C SER A 73 1.63 -9.21 -7.63
N GLN A 74 2.49 -8.26 -7.99
CA GLN A 74 2.05 -6.93 -8.42
C GLN A 74 1.67 -6.99 -9.90
N GLN A 75 0.40 -7.29 -10.18
CA GLN A 75 -0.15 -7.12 -11.51
C GLN A 75 -1.04 -5.87 -11.54
N PRO A 76 -0.81 -4.93 -12.47
CA PRO A 76 -1.73 -3.82 -12.66
C PRO A 76 -3.09 -4.38 -13.06
N ILE A 77 -4.18 -3.87 -12.46
CA ILE A 77 -5.52 -4.22 -12.91
C ILE A 77 -5.66 -3.76 -14.36
N PRO A 78 -5.99 -4.65 -15.31
CA PRO A 78 -6.13 -4.28 -16.71
C PRO A 78 -7.13 -3.14 -16.91
N TYR A 79 -6.73 -2.09 -17.64
CA TYR A 79 -7.54 -0.88 -17.84
C TYR A 79 -8.91 -1.18 -18.48
N ASN A 80 -9.00 -2.24 -19.29
CA ASN A 80 -10.25 -2.68 -19.91
C ASN A 80 -11.32 -3.13 -18.89
N LEU A 81 -10.97 -3.39 -17.62
CA LEU A 81 -11.91 -3.68 -16.53
C LEU A 81 -12.44 -2.43 -15.83
N PHE A 82 -11.93 -1.26 -16.20
CA PHE A 82 -12.43 0.01 -15.69
C PHE A 82 -13.60 0.50 -16.54
N ARG A 83 -14.73 0.81 -15.89
CA ARG A 83 -15.96 1.31 -16.51
C ARG A 83 -16.51 2.45 -15.66
N LYS A 84 -16.73 3.62 -16.27
CA LYS A 84 -17.29 4.80 -15.59
C LYS A 84 -16.57 5.15 -14.28
N ASN A 85 -15.23 5.18 -14.30
CA ASN A 85 -14.37 5.47 -13.15
C ASN A 85 -14.48 4.49 -11.97
N ARG A 86 -14.95 3.27 -12.23
CA ARG A 86 -15.04 2.21 -11.23
C ARG A 86 -14.49 0.93 -11.81
N TRP A 87 -13.87 0.13 -10.95
CA TRP A 87 -13.55 -1.24 -11.27
C TRP A 87 -14.82 -2.07 -11.15
N ILE A 88 -15.13 -2.86 -12.18
CA ILE A 88 -16.23 -3.82 -12.16
C ILE A 88 -15.61 -5.21 -12.23
N TYR A 89 -15.77 -5.98 -11.15
CA TYR A 89 -15.35 -7.36 -11.10
C TYR A 89 -16.52 -8.28 -11.50
N GLU A 90 -16.44 -8.85 -12.70
CA GLU A 90 -17.40 -9.83 -13.20
C GLU A 90 -16.96 -11.25 -12.80
N HIS A 91 -17.24 -11.66 -11.56
CA HIS A 91 -16.73 -12.91 -10.97
C HIS A 91 -16.89 -14.13 -11.89
N GLU A 92 -18.11 -14.41 -12.35
CA GLU A 92 -18.45 -15.56 -13.20
C GLU A 92 -17.61 -15.61 -14.49
N LYS A 93 -17.45 -14.46 -15.14
CA LYS A 93 -16.70 -14.33 -16.39
C LYS A 93 -15.21 -14.61 -16.18
N HIS A 94 -14.65 -14.16 -15.07
CA HIS A 94 -13.25 -14.43 -14.73
C HIS A 94 -13.04 -15.91 -14.37
N MET A 95 -13.96 -16.52 -13.63
CA MET A 95 -13.90 -17.95 -13.29
C MET A 95 -14.02 -18.84 -14.52
N ALA A 96 -14.95 -18.55 -15.43
CA ALA A 96 -15.10 -19.30 -16.68
C ALA A 96 -13.81 -19.27 -17.53
N LYS A 97 -13.16 -18.10 -17.63
CA LYS A 97 -11.88 -17.96 -18.34
C LYS A 97 -10.76 -18.75 -17.67
N LEU A 98 -10.69 -18.74 -16.34
CA LEU A 98 -9.70 -19.52 -15.59
C LEU A 98 -9.90 -21.02 -15.81
N GLU A 99 -11.15 -21.52 -15.75
CA GLU A 99 -11.47 -22.91 -16.04
C GLU A 99 -11.05 -23.31 -17.46
N GLU A 100 -11.30 -22.45 -18.45
CA GLU A 100 -10.86 -22.70 -19.83
C GLU A 100 -9.33 -22.81 -19.93
N MET A 101 -8.59 -21.89 -19.30
CA MET A 101 -7.13 -21.91 -19.28
C MET A 101 -6.60 -23.20 -18.63
N VAL A 102 -7.16 -23.62 -17.50
CA VAL A 102 -6.77 -24.88 -16.83
C VAL A 102 -7.04 -26.08 -17.75
N ARG A 103 -8.20 -26.13 -18.42
CA ARG A 103 -8.52 -27.21 -19.38
C ARG A 103 -7.54 -27.23 -20.55
N GLN A 104 -7.13 -26.08 -21.07
CA GLN A 104 -6.15 -25.99 -22.16
C GLN A 104 -4.75 -26.45 -21.70
N PHE A 105 -4.31 -26.05 -20.51
CA PHE A 105 -3.05 -26.52 -19.93
C PHE A 105 -3.03 -28.04 -19.73
N GLN A 106 -4.12 -28.62 -19.21
CA GLN A 106 -4.24 -30.06 -19.01
C GLN A 106 -4.26 -30.86 -20.31
N LYS A 107 -4.75 -30.28 -21.42
CA LYS A 107 -4.72 -30.94 -22.74
C LYS A 107 -3.35 -30.90 -23.41
N ASN A 108 -2.48 -29.98 -23.00
CA ASN A 108 -1.17 -29.75 -23.60
C ASN A 108 0.00 -30.30 -22.75
N SER A 109 -0.29 -30.94 -21.61
CA SER A 109 0.66 -31.75 -20.81
C SER A 109 0.42 -33.23 -21.04
#